data_AF-A0A3L7QLQ8-F1
#
_entry.id   AF-A0A3L7QLQ8-F1
#
_cell.length_a   1.000
_cell.length_b   1.000
_cell.length_c   1.000
_cell.angle_alpha   90.00
_cell.angle_beta   90.00
_cell.angle_gamma   90.00
#
_symmetry.space_group_name_H-M   'P 1'
#
loop_
_entity.id
_entity.type
_entity.pdbx_description
1 polymer ?
#
loop_
_entity_poly.entity_id
_entity_poly.type
_entity_poly.pdbx_seq_one_letter_code
_entity_poly.pdbx_strand_id
1 'polypeptide(L)'
;MLSASNDQQPDHDHWMQLMMQAERCLPPVLPDEEDLPLTSTGASDPDGSRTIEDIVSVLPLPSQRVGRVTQWAVGVTTAPRRAATLLPCLQSLIAAGWAEPHLFIDGAVDLPAPYTELPRTYRQPAIGARQSYYLAVVELLQRHPEADAVMLVQDDAYWPGSLPVREYLEQALWPGDVPGLVSGWCCTDDTCDVAGWHHRKTPWKFGAVVFIFSRDAAERFVHDSAMKTACDSRTDNPSGGLSMLIGDWAARCEVPVYFPTPSLVQHLGDVSTIWEHSRAVGVRRASRFLGDEVLESRPP
;
A
#
# COMPACT_ATOMS: atom_id res chain seq x y z
N MET A 1 17.42 19.48 37.53
CA MET A 1 16.14 19.44 36.79
C MET A 1 16.40 20.02 35.41
N LEU A 2 16.68 19.18 34.42
CA LEU A 2 16.81 19.59 33.03
C LEU A 2 15.41 19.60 32.43
N SER A 3 14.94 20.80 32.08
CA SER A 3 13.70 21.03 31.35
C SER A 3 13.81 20.39 29.97
N ALA A 4 13.04 19.34 29.72
CA ALA A 4 12.90 18.78 28.38
C ALA A 4 12.34 19.88 27.45
N SER A 5 13.09 20.21 26.40
CA SER A 5 12.65 21.12 25.36
C SER A 5 11.43 20.51 24.67
N ASN A 6 10.36 21.29 24.64
CA ASN A 6 9.11 20.94 23.98
C ASN A 6 9.35 21.00 22.46
N ASP A 7 9.71 19.87 21.85
CA ASP A 7 9.76 19.73 20.39
C ASP A 7 8.34 19.90 19.85
N GLN A 8 8.01 21.13 19.45
CA GLN A 8 6.79 21.39 18.71
C GLN A 8 6.92 20.70 17.35
N GLN A 9 6.14 19.64 17.16
CA GLN A 9 5.95 19.08 15.83
C GLN A 9 5.46 20.18 14.88
N PRO A 10 5.98 20.26 13.65
CA PRO A 10 5.54 21.26 12.71
C PRO A 10 4.04 21.09 12.41
N ASP A 11 3.33 22.21 12.35
CA ASP A 11 1.92 22.28 11.96
C ASP A 11 1.71 21.62 10.58
N HIS A 12 0.55 21.00 10.38
CA HIS A 12 0.12 20.39 9.12
C HIS A 12 0.29 21.35 7.93
N ASP A 13 -0.01 22.64 8.13
CA ASP A 13 0.13 23.66 7.10
C ASP A 13 1.60 23.88 6.69
N HIS A 14 2.52 23.79 7.66
CA HIS A 14 3.96 23.87 7.39
C HIS A 14 4.44 22.66 6.58
N TRP A 15 3.96 21.46 6.92
CA TRP A 15 4.27 20.25 6.14
C TRP A 15 3.73 20.33 4.71
N MET A 16 2.51 20.81 4.54
CA MET A 16 1.93 21.02 3.21
C MET A 16 2.72 22.03 2.39
N GLN A 17 3.20 23.12 3.01
CA GLN A 17 4.07 24.09 2.35
C GLN A 17 5.43 23.50 1.95
N LEU A 18 6.07 22.71 2.82
CA LEU A 18 7.31 22.01 2.50
C LEU A 18 7.15 21.03 1.34
N MET A 19 6.06 20.24 1.33
CA MET A 19 5.75 19.33 0.24
C MET A 19 5.53 20.06 -1.08
N MET A 20 4.75 21.15 -1.06
CA MET A 20 4.53 22.00 -2.24
C MET A 20 5.83 22.66 -2.73
N GLN A 21 6.72 23.06 -1.82
CA GLN A 21 8.00 23.66 -2.19
C GLN A 21 8.97 22.64 -2.75
N ALA A 22 9.08 21.46 -2.14
CA ALA A 22 9.86 20.34 -2.66
C ALA A 22 9.39 19.96 -4.07
N GLU A 23 8.07 19.88 -4.29
CA GLU A 23 7.47 19.63 -5.60
C GLU A 23 7.86 20.70 -6.65
N ARG A 24 7.82 21.98 -6.29
CA ARG A 24 8.25 23.08 -7.18
C ARG A 24 9.74 23.06 -7.50
N CYS A 25 10.55 22.42 -6.66
CA CYS A 25 11.99 22.27 -6.86
C CYS A 25 12.36 21.01 -7.65
N LEU A 26 11.41 20.10 -7.91
CA LEU A 26 11.63 18.99 -8.83
C LEU A 26 11.71 19.54 -10.26
N PRO A 27 12.64 19.06 -11.11
CA PRO A 27 12.67 19.44 -12.52
C PRO A 27 11.30 19.13 -13.15
N PRO A 28 10.74 20.04 -13.96
CA PRO A 28 9.48 19.79 -14.64
C PRO A 28 9.61 18.52 -15.48
N VAL A 29 8.66 17.59 -15.34
CA VAL A 29 8.60 16.40 -16.20
C VAL A 29 8.29 16.89 -17.60
N LEU A 30 9.28 16.82 -18.49
CA LEU A 30 9.05 17.21 -19.87
C LEU A 30 8.06 16.21 -20.52
N PRO A 31 7.21 16.65 -21.46
CA PRO A 31 6.25 15.76 -22.13
C PRO A 31 6.88 14.53 -22.79
N ASP A 32 8.17 14.61 -23.10
CA ASP A 32 9.03 13.64 -23.78
C ASP A 32 10.03 12.93 -22.85
N GLU A 33 10.08 13.27 -21.56
CA GLU A 33 10.69 12.38 -20.57
C GLU A 33 9.75 11.18 -20.42
N GLU A 34 9.96 10.15 -21.26
CA GLU A 34 9.37 8.84 -21.03
C GLU A 34 9.80 8.38 -19.63
N ASP A 35 8.81 8.06 -18.80
CA ASP A 35 9.01 7.37 -17.54
C ASP A 35 9.84 6.13 -17.87
N LEU A 36 11.14 6.15 -17.55
CA LEU A 36 12.02 5.03 -17.88
C LEU A 36 11.39 3.81 -17.16
N PRO A 37 10.84 2.83 -17.90
CA PRO A 37 10.25 1.65 -17.26
C PRO A 37 11.36 1.09 -16.40
N LEU A 38 11.12 0.95 -15.08
CA LEU A 38 12.10 0.49 -14.08
C LEU A 38 13.09 -0.47 -14.73
N THR A 39 14.21 0.08 -15.18
CA THR A 39 15.10 -0.61 -16.09
C THR A 39 15.87 -1.54 -15.18
N SER A 40 15.55 -2.84 -15.25
CA SER A 40 16.22 -3.98 -14.58
C SER A 40 15.61 -4.61 -13.32
N THR A 41 14.30 -4.86 -13.26
CA THR A 41 13.82 -6.06 -12.50
C THR A 41 13.94 -7.36 -13.30
N GLY A 42 14.50 -7.31 -14.51
CA GLY A 42 14.72 -8.42 -15.43
C GLY A 42 15.84 -9.40 -15.07
N ALA A 43 16.33 -9.41 -13.83
CA ALA A 43 17.06 -10.58 -13.35
C ALA A 43 16.01 -11.68 -13.10
N SER A 44 15.67 -12.42 -14.16
CA SER A 44 15.04 -13.73 -14.06
C SER A 44 15.85 -14.55 -13.07
N ASP A 45 15.35 -14.63 -11.83
CA ASP A 45 15.97 -15.41 -10.78
C ASP A 45 16.05 -16.85 -11.29
N PRO A 46 17.25 -17.41 -11.51
CA PRO A 46 17.38 -18.71 -12.14
C PRO A 46 16.89 -19.78 -11.17
N ASP A 47 15.63 -20.20 -11.35
CA ASP A 47 15.04 -21.50 -10.99
C ASP A 47 15.06 -21.92 -9.50
N GLY A 48 15.62 -21.12 -8.60
CA GLY A 48 15.61 -21.36 -7.17
C GLY A 48 14.31 -20.84 -6.56
N SER A 49 13.37 -21.74 -6.23
CA SER A 49 12.20 -21.37 -5.44
C SER A 49 12.67 -20.74 -4.12
N ARG A 50 12.48 -19.43 -3.95
CA ARG A 50 12.77 -18.78 -2.68
C ARG A 50 11.76 -19.26 -1.64
N THR A 51 12.21 -19.34 -0.40
CA THR A 51 11.39 -19.89 0.69
C THR A 51 10.93 -18.81 1.65
N ILE A 52 10.08 -19.19 2.59
CA ILE A 52 9.64 -18.29 3.67
C ILE A 52 10.83 -17.95 4.58
N GLU A 53 11.77 -18.88 4.76
CA GLU A 53 13.00 -18.67 5.54
C GLU A 53 13.88 -17.57 4.95
N ASP A 54 13.93 -17.45 3.61
CA ASP A 54 14.62 -16.34 2.94
C ASP A 54 14.02 -15.00 3.38
N ILE A 55 12.68 -14.89 3.41
CA ILE A 55 11.97 -13.69 3.88
C ILE A 55 12.26 -13.46 5.36
N VAL A 56 12.12 -14.49 6.21
CA VAL A 56 12.30 -14.40 7.67
C VAL A 56 13.72 -13.98 8.06
N SER A 57 14.72 -14.32 7.25
CA SER A 57 16.11 -13.92 7.47
C SER A 57 16.33 -12.41 7.39
N VAL A 58 15.48 -11.71 6.63
CA VAL A 58 15.56 -10.27 6.37
C VAL A 58 14.48 -9.51 7.14
N LEU A 59 13.25 -10.02 7.11
CA LEU A 59 12.10 -9.48 7.81
C LEU A 59 11.59 -10.54 8.79
N PRO A 60 12.09 -10.54 10.05
CA PRO A 60 11.70 -11.54 11.03
C PRO A 60 10.21 -11.46 11.35
N LEU A 61 9.60 -12.62 11.66
CA LEU A 61 8.23 -12.68 12.15
C LEU A 61 8.08 -11.80 13.41
N PRO A 62 6.89 -11.21 13.64
CA PRO A 62 6.64 -10.45 14.86
C PRO A 62 6.89 -11.33 16.10
N SER A 63 7.51 -10.76 17.13
CA SER A 63 7.71 -11.44 18.42
C SER A 63 6.39 -11.79 19.10
N GLN A 64 5.34 -11.06 18.78
CA GLN A 64 3.98 -11.29 19.23
C GLN A 64 3.01 -11.16 18.07
N ARG A 65 2.09 -12.13 17.97
CA ARG A 65 1.00 -12.11 17.00
C ARG A 65 -0.26 -12.72 17.58
N VAL A 66 -1.40 -12.33 17.01
CA VAL A 66 -2.71 -12.87 17.36
C VAL A 66 -3.50 -13.27 16.14
N GLY A 67 -4.39 -14.25 16.32
CA GLY A 67 -5.23 -14.78 15.26
C GLY A 67 -4.47 -15.63 14.23
N ARG A 68 -5.19 -15.98 13.17
CA ARG A 68 -4.67 -16.70 12.01
C ARG A 68 -5.37 -16.14 10.78
N VAL A 69 -4.63 -15.94 9.70
CA VAL A 69 -5.19 -15.60 8.38
C VAL A 69 -5.12 -16.84 7.52
N THR A 70 -6.26 -17.26 6.99
CA THR A 70 -6.39 -18.38 6.05
C THR A 70 -7.25 -18.03 4.84
N GLN A 71 -8.21 -17.12 5.03
CA GLN A 71 -9.10 -16.64 3.99
C GLN A 71 -8.82 -15.16 3.72
N TRP A 72 -8.59 -14.84 2.44
CA TRP A 72 -8.31 -13.48 1.98
C TRP A 72 -9.44 -12.96 1.10
N ALA A 73 -9.81 -11.70 1.28
CA ALA A 73 -10.53 -10.92 0.28
C ALA A 73 -9.58 -9.88 -0.28
N VAL A 74 -9.25 -9.96 -1.58
CA VAL A 74 -8.23 -9.10 -2.19
C VAL A 74 -8.85 -8.26 -3.30
N GLY A 75 -8.63 -6.94 -3.22
CA GLY A 75 -9.05 -5.98 -4.22
C GLY A 75 -7.89 -5.17 -4.77
N VAL A 76 -7.92 -4.89 -6.08
CA VAL A 76 -7.01 -3.94 -6.73
C VAL A 76 -7.81 -2.76 -7.25
N THR A 77 -7.53 -1.55 -6.76
CA THR A 77 -8.12 -0.31 -7.29
C THR A 77 -7.26 0.25 -8.42
N THR A 78 -7.88 0.58 -9.54
CA THR A 78 -7.22 1.17 -10.71
C THR A 78 -8.07 2.29 -11.31
N ALA A 79 -7.40 3.25 -11.93
CA ALA A 79 -8.00 4.37 -12.65
C ALA A 79 -7.12 4.69 -13.88
N PRO A 80 -7.59 5.47 -14.86
CA PRO A 80 -6.75 5.88 -15.98
C PRO A 80 -5.44 6.51 -15.50
N ARG A 81 -4.31 6.08 -16.08
CA ARG A 81 -2.97 6.63 -15.79
C ARG A 81 -2.28 6.99 -17.10
N ARG A 82 -1.38 7.99 -17.05
CA ARG A 82 -0.50 8.33 -18.18
C ARG A 82 0.44 7.17 -18.52
N ALA A 83 1.06 6.59 -17.50
CA ALA A 83 1.84 5.37 -17.57
C ALA A 83 1.09 4.26 -16.83
N ALA A 84 0.70 3.20 -17.55
CA ALA A 84 -0.06 2.10 -16.98
C ALA A 84 0.81 1.19 -16.11
N THR A 85 0.47 1.07 -14.83
CA THR A 85 1.18 0.21 -13.86
C THR A 85 0.40 -1.07 -13.51
N LEU A 86 -0.85 -1.19 -13.96
CA LEU A 86 -1.74 -2.30 -13.62
C LEU A 86 -1.17 -3.67 -14.02
N LEU A 87 -0.53 -3.78 -15.20
CA LEU A 87 0.05 -5.05 -15.65
C LEU A 87 1.13 -5.57 -14.69
N PRO A 88 2.22 -4.82 -14.38
CA PRO A 88 3.23 -5.29 -13.44
C PRO A 88 2.70 -5.47 -12.02
N CYS A 89 1.71 -4.66 -11.59
CA CYS A 89 1.03 -4.86 -10.31
C CYS A 89 0.34 -6.23 -10.24
N LEU A 90 -0.49 -6.58 -11.23
CA LEU A 90 -1.20 -7.86 -11.24
C LEU A 90 -0.26 -9.05 -11.40
N GLN A 91 0.76 -8.94 -12.24
CA GLN A 91 1.79 -9.98 -12.39
C GLN A 91 2.47 -10.29 -11.07
N SER A 92 2.95 -9.26 -10.36
CA SER A 92 3.66 -9.45 -9.10
C SER A 92 2.74 -9.91 -7.96
N LEU A 93 1.51 -9.39 -7.87
CA LEU A 93 0.53 -9.79 -6.87
C LEU A 93 0.13 -11.27 -7.01
N ILE A 94 -0.11 -11.72 -8.25
CA ILE A 94 -0.45 -13.14 -8.52
C ILE A 94 0.75 -14.04 -8.22
N ALA A 95 1.96 -13.63 -8.63
CA ALA A 95 3.18 -14.38 -8.33
C ALA A 95 3.47 -14.47 -6.82
N ALA A 96 3.07 -13.45 -6.05
CA ALA A 96 3.18 -13.43 -4.60
C ALA A 96 2.14 -14.30 -3.86
N GLY A 97 1.19 -14.93 -4.59
CA GLY A 97 0.28 -15.95 -4.05
C GLY A 97 -1.21 -15.60 -4.08
N TRP A 98 -1.60 -14.41 -4.58
CA TRP A 98 -3.02 -14.00 -4.68
C TRP A 98 -3.54 -14.12 -6.11
N ALA A 99 -3.99 -15.32 -6.48
CA ALA A 99 -4.31 -15.69 -7.87
C ALA A 99 -5.52 -14.95 -8.49
N GLU A 100 -6.53 -14.60 -7.69
CA GLU A 100 -7.81 -14.08 -8.18
C GLU A 100 -8.24 -12.77 -7.48
N PRO A 101 -7.47 -11.67 -7.61
CA PRO A 101 -7.87 -10.40 -7.03
C PRO A 101 -9.09 -9.81 -7.77
N HIS A 102 -9.97 -9.11 -7.03
CA HIS A 102 -11.09 -8.39 -7.60
C HIS A 102 -10.67 -6.99 -8.08
N LEU A 103 -10.91 -6.68 -9.36
CA LEU A 103 -10.54 -5.39 -9.94
C LEU A 103 -11.63 -4.34 -9.70
N PHE A 104 -11.23 -3.22 -9.13
CA PHE A 104 -12.08 -2.08 -8.81
C PHE A 104 -11.70 -0.92 -9.74
N ILE A 105 -12.38 -0.83 -10.87
CA ILE A 105 -12.00 0.04 -12.00
C ILE A 105 -12.79 1.34 -11.93
N ASP A 106 -12.10 2.46 -11.76
CA ASP A 106 -12.68 3.80 -11.68
C ASP A 106 -12.42 4.61 -12.96
N GLY A 107 -13.39 4.61 -13.88
CA GLY A 107 -13.26 5.23 -15.21
C GLY A 107 -12.92 4.26 -16.35
N ALA A 108 -12.22 4.76 -17.37
CA ALA A 108 -11.90 4.02 -18.59
C ALA A 108 -10.44 3.52 -18.57
N VAL A 109 -10.23 2.30 -18.05
CA VAL A 109 -8.91 1.66 -17.96
C VAL A 109 -8.80 0.55 -19.00
N ASP A 110 -7.71 0.54 -19.74
CA ASP A 110 -7.34 -0.56 -20.63
C ASP A 110 -6.82 -1.74 -19.79
N LEU A 111 -7.57 -2.84 -19.78
CA LEU A 111 -7.18 -4.03 -19.04
C LEU A 111 -6.16 -4.86 -19.82
N PRO A 112 -5.07 -5.34 -19.19
CA PRO A 112 -4.13 -6.23 -19.85
C PRO A 112 -4.81 -7.55 -20.23
N ALA A 113 -4.55 -8.02 -21.47
CA ALA A 113 -5.18 -9.22 -22.03
C ALA A 113 -5.13 -10.49 -21.13
N PRO A 114 -4.04 -10.79 -20.40
CA PRO A 114 -4.01 -11.96 -19.50
C PRO A 114 -4.98 -11.90 -18.32
N TYR A 115 -5.51 -10.71 -18.02
CA TYR A 115 -6.30 -10.44 -16.81
C TYR A 115 -7.73 -10.00 -17.12
N THR A 116 -8.17 -10.16 -18.37
CA THR A 116 -9.54 -9.84 -18.80
C THR A 116 -10.60 -10.79 -18.30
N GLU A 117 -10.24 -11.82 -17.53
CA GLU A 117 -11.17 -12.76 -16.90
C GLU A 117 -11.27 -12.56 -15.37
N LEU A 118 -10.43 -11.70 -14.78
CA LEU A 118 -10.50 -11.43 -13.35
C LEU A 118 -11.88 -10.83 -12.95
N PRO A 119 -12.40 -11.17 -11.76
CA PRO A 119 -13.64 -10.57 -11.27
C PRO A 119 -13.45 -9.05 -11.14
N ARG A 120 -14.48 -8.27 -11.50
CA ARG A 120 -14.36 -6.81 -11.52
C ARG A 120 -15.65 -6.04 -11.28
N THR A 121 -15.48 -4.81 -10.83
CA THR A 121 -16.52 -3.80 -10.69
C THR A 121 -16.09 -2.53 -11.40
N TYR A 122 -16.90 -2.08 -12.35
CA TYR A 122 -16.71 -0.81 -13.06
C TYR A 122 -17.47 0.31 -12.35
N ARG A 123 -16.81 1.44 -12.19
CA ARG A 123 -17.41 2.69 -11.72
C ARG A 123 -17.41 3.68 -12.89
N GLN A 124 -18.58 3.85 -13.48
CA GLN A 124 -18.80 4.75 -14.60
C GLN A 124 -20.06 5.60 -14.36
N PRO A 125 -19.94 6.95 -14.30
CA PRO A 125 -18.71 7.73 -14.43
C PRO A 125 -17.72 7.47 -13.28
N ALA A 126 -16.45 7.88 -13.45
CA ALA A 126 -15.45 7.79 -12.39
C ALA A 126 -15.92 8.57 -11.14
N ILE A 127 -15.69 8.01 -9.96
CA ILE A 127 -16.16 8.55 -8.68
C ILE A 127 -15.03 9.07 -7.78
N GLY A 128 -13.76 8.82 -8.14
CA GLY A 128 -12.59 9.26 -7.40
C GLY A 128 -12.01 8.19 -6.49
N ALA A 129 -10.72 8.34 -6.15
CA ALA A 129 -9.94 7.35 -5.41
C ALA A 129 -10.52 7.03 -4.03
N ARG A 130 -10.97 8.04 -3.27
CA ARG A 130 -11.51 7.84 -1.91
C ARG A 130 -12.79 7.01 -1.92
N GLN A 131 -13.75 7.40 -2.75
CA GLN A 131 -15.03 6.71 -2.89
C GLN A 131 -14.85 5.32 -3.47
N SER A 132 -14.00 5.18 -4.50
CA SER A 132 -13.68 3.89 -5.11
C SER A 132 -13.08 2.93 -4.07
N TYR A 133 -12.11 3.40 -3.27
CA TYR A 133 -11.49 2.62 -2.20
C TYR A 133 -12.49 2.20 -1.13
N TYR A 134 -13.28 3.14 -0.59
CA TYR A 134 -14.28 2.84 0.43
C TYR A 134 -15.29 1.81 -0.04
N LEU A 135 -15.85 2.00 -1.25
CA LEU A 135 -16.81 1.05 -1.82
C LEU A 135 -16.18 -0.31 -2.12
N ALA A 136 -14.88 -0.35 -2.44
CA ALA A 136 -14.17 -1.60 -2.65
C ALA A 136 -14.08 -2.43 -1.35
N VAL A 137 -13.80 -1.79 -0.20
CA VAL A 137 -13.81 -2.48 1.10
C VAL A 137 -15.21 -3.01 1.43
N VAL A 138 -16.25 -2.19 1.23
CA VAL A 138 -17.65 -2.62 1.40
C VAL A 138 -17.96 -3.85 0.56
N GLU A 139 -17.60 -3.82 -0.72
CA GLU A 139 -17.91 -4.91 -1.65
C GLU A 139 -17.15 -6.20 -1.30
N LEU A 140 -15.87 -6.11 -0.94
CA LEU A 140 -15.09 -7.29 -0.53
C LEU A 140 -15.68 -7.96 0.71
N LEU A 141 -16.11 -7.18 1.72
CA LEU A 141 -16.76 -7.72 2.93
C LEU A 141 -18.06 -8.47 2.60
N GLN A 142 -18.85 -7.96 1.66
CA GLN A 142 -20.11 -8.61 1.26
C GLN A 142 -19.88 -9.86 0.40
N ARG A 143 -18.88 -9.85 -0.48
CA ARG A 143 -18.55 -10.98 -1.35
C ARG A 143 -17.87 -12.13 -0.60
N HIS A 144 -17.08 -11.80 0.41
CA HIS A 144 -16.26 -12.75 1.15
C HIS A 144 -16.55 -12.65 2.65
N PRO A 145 -17.76 -13.05 3.10
CA PRO A 145 -18.16 -12.94 4.50
C PRO A 145 -17.34 -13.83 5.45
N GLU A 146 -16.49 -14.72 4.94
CA GLU A 146 -15.60 -15.60 5.71
C GLU A 146 -14.13 -15.15 5.67
N ALA A 147 -13.82 -14.00 5.07
CA ALA A 147 -12.44 -13.52 4.97
C ALA A 147 -11.89 -13.13 6.37
N ASP A 148 -10.69 -13.62 6.69
CA ASP A 148 -9.95 -13.24 7.89
C ASP A 148 -9.26 -11.88 7.70
N ALA A 149 -8.82 -11.62 6.47
CA ALA A 149 -8.12 -10.41 6.05
C ALA A 149 -8.72 -9.82 4.77
N VAL A 150 -8.94 -8.51 4.77
CA VAL A 150 -9.37 -7.72 3.60
C VAL A 150 -8.19 -6.87 3.15
N MET A 151 -7.64 -7.15 1.97
CA MET A 151 -6.50 -6.43 1.41
C MET A 151 -6.93 -5.57 0.22
N LEU A 152 -6.62 -4.28 0.29
CA LEU A 152 -6.74 -3.34 -0.83
C LEU A 152 -5.37 -2.92 -1.32
N VAL A 153 -5.23 -2.96 -2.65
CA VAL A 153 -3.99 -2.70 -3.38
C VAL A 153 -4.25 -1.61 -4.41
N GLN A 154 -3.36 -0.61 -4.49
CA GLN A 154 -3.32 0.31 -5.61
C GLN A 154 -2.57 -0.30 -6.79
N ASP A 155 -2.98 0.03 -8.02
CA ASP A 155 -2.45 -0.56 -9.25
C ASP A 155 -0.99 -0.22 -9.57
N ASP A 156 -0.28 0.49 -8.70
CA ASP A 156 1.16 0.73 -8.73
C ASP A 156 1.93 0.05 -7.59
N ALA A 157 1.32 -0.91 -6.89
CA ALA A 157 2.04 -1.76 -5.96
C ALA A 157 2.84 -2.85 -6.70
N TYR A 158 4.03 -3.18 -6.20
CA TYR A 158 4.87 -4.24 -6.74
C TYR A 158 5.42 -5.15 -5.65
N TRP A 159 5.22 -6.45 -5.82
CA TRP A 159 5.84 -7.47 -4.99
C TRP A 159 7.07 -8.08 -5.66
N PRO A 160 8.05 -8.57 -4.88
CA PRO A 160 9.13 -9.37 -5.41
C PRO A 160 8.59 -10.73 -5.89
N GLY A 161 8.47 -10.91 -7.20
CA GLY A 161 7.69 -12.00 -7.81
C GLY A 161 8.20 -13.43 -7.58
N SER A 162 9.39 -13.63 -7.01
CA SER A 162 9.90 -14.98 -6.67
C SER A 162 9.69 -15.35 -5.19
N LEU A 163 9.13 -14.45 -4.38
CA LEU A 163 8.98 -14.65 -2.94
C LEU A 163 7.55 -15.10 -2.55
N PRO A 164 7.40 -16.09 -1.66
CA PRO A 164 6.10 -16.55 -1.14
C PRO A 164 5.54 -15.56 -0.10
N VAL A 165 5.24 -14.34 -0.53
CA VAL A 165 4.87 -13.23 0.37
C VAL A 165 3.52 -13.47 1.03
N ARG A 166 2.55 -14.07 0.34
CA ARG A 166 1.27 -14.44 0.94
C ARG A 166 1.47 -15.41 2.09
N GLU A 167 2.21 -16.50 1.88
CA GLU A 167 2.45 -17.53 2.88
C GLU A 167 3.22 -16.97 4.08
N TYR A 168 4.16 -16.05 3.84
CA TYR A 168 4.82 -15.30 4.90
C TYR A 168 3.83 -14.44 5.71
N LEU A 169 2.95 -13.69 5.03
CA LEU A 169 1.94 -12.85 5.71
C LEU A 169 0.94 -13.66 6.52
N GLU A 170 0.56 -14.86 6.07
CA GLU A 170 -0.30 -15.78 6.84
C GLU A 170 0.36 -16.24 8.17
N GLN A 171 1.70 -16.18 8.25
CA GLN A 171 2.46 -16.43 9.48
C GLN A 171 2.70 -15.17 10.31
N ALA A 172 2.90 -14.02 9.65
CA ALA A 172 3.25 -12.77 10.30
C ALA A 172 2.03 -12.02 10.87
N LEU A 173 0.87 -12.09 10.21
CA LEU A 173 -0.33 -11.39 10.69
C LEU A 173 -0.98 -12.13 11.88
N TRP A 174 -1.51 -11.45 12.90
CA TRP A 174 -1.55 -9.99 13.13
C TRP A 174 -0.52 -9.57 14.19
N PRO A 175 0.45 -8.68 13.88
CA PRO A 175 1.44 -8.24 14.87
C PRO A 175 0.78 -7.54 16.07
N GLY A 176 1.32 -7.80 17.27
CA GLY A 176 0.86 -7.21 18.53
C GLY A 176 -0.23 -8.01 19.25
N ASP A 177 -0.96 -7.33 20.13
CA ASP A 177 -1.96 -7.93 21.03
C ASP A 177 -3.36 -8.10 20.42
N VAL A 178 -3.68 -7.30 19.39
CA VAL A 178 -5.01 -7.29 18.76
C VAL A 178 -4.88 -7.17 17.24
N PRO A 179 -5.74 -7.84 16.45
CA PRO A 179 -5.83 -7.59 15.02
C PRO A 179 -6.19 -6.13 14.75
N GLY A 180 -5.64 -5.57 13.67
CA GLY A 180 -5.81 -4.15 13.36
C GLY A 180 -5.69 -3.87 11.87
N LEU A 181 -4.93 -2.82 11.55
CA LEU A 181 -4.59 -2.44 10.18
C LEU A 181 -3.10 -2.66 9.96
N VAL A 182 -2.74 -3.19 8.79
CA VAL A 182 -1.35 -3.34 8.37
C VAL A 182 -1.15 -2.63 7.04
N SER A 183 -0.12 -1.80 6.92
CA SER A 183 0.37 -1.38 5.61
C SER A 183 1.45 -2.33 5.15
N GLY A 184 1.30 -2.88 3.95
CA GLY A 184 2.36 -3.68 3.32
C GLY A 184 3.53 -2.83 2.83
N TRP A 185 3.35 -1.50 2.81
CA TRP A 185 4.31 -0.55 2.31
C TRP A 185 4.90 0.31 3.44
N CYS A 186 6.22 0.52 3.39
CA CYS A 186 6.93 1.44 4.25
C CYS A 186 7.68 2.45 3.39
N CYS A 187 7.33 3.73 3.55
CA CYS A 187 7.98 4.81 2.83
C CYS A 187 9.35 5.15 3.47
N THR A 188 10.20 5.89 2.76
CA THR A 188 11.54 6.24 3.28
C THR A 188 11.47 6.99 4.62
N ASP A 189 10.48 7.89 4.80
CA ASP A 189 10.31 8.65 6.05
C ASP A 189 9.91 7.77 7.25
N ASP A 190 9.31 6.62 6.97
CA ASP A 190 8.83 5.68 7.97
C ASP A 190 9.79 4.51 8.19
N THR A 191 10.82 4.40 7.35
CA THR A 191 11.77 3.29 7.38
C THR A 191 12.58 3.30 8.66
N CYS A 192 12.61 2.15 9.34
CA CYS A 192 13.38 1.97 10.56
C CYS A 192 14.79 1.40 10.29
N ASP A 193 15.74 1.73 11.17
CA ASP A 193 17.09 1.15 11.09
C ASP A 193 17.08 -0.37 11.35
N VAL A 194 16.21 -0.80 12.26
CA VAL A 194 16.05 -2.20 12.66
C VAL A 194 14.98 -2.84 11.80
N ALA A 195 15.29 -4.00 11.20
CA ALA A 195 14.30 -4.77 10.46
C ALA A 195 13.27 -5.43 11.39
N GLY A 196 12.02 -5.51 10.94
CA GLY A 196 10.93 -6.15 11.64
C GLY A 196 9.59 -5.44 11.43
N TRP A 197 8.69 -5.68 12.37
CA TRP A 197 7.34 -5.12 12.37
C TRP A 197 7.25 -4.00 13.40
N HIS A 198 6.74 -2.85 12.97
CA HIS A 198 6.73 -1.63 13.77
C HIS A 198 5.29 -1.17 14.00
N HIS A 199 4.97 -0.86 15.26
CA HIS A 199 3.72 -0.19 15.60
C HIS A 199 3.85 1.30 15.32
N ARG A 200 2.88 1.83 14.58
CA ARG A 200 2.80 3.26 14.30
C ARG A 200 2.29 4.03 15.50
N LYS A 201 3.03 5.08 15.89
CA LYS A 201 2.65 5.99 16.99
C LYS A 201 2.16 7.36 16.54
N THR A 202 2.34 7.69 15.27
CA THR A 202 2.02 9.00 14.69
C THR A 202 1.01 8.85 13.55
N PRO A 203 0.23 9.90 13.24
CA PRO A 203 -0.71 9.86 12.12
C PRO A 203 -0.05 9.39 10.82
N TRP A 204 -0.82 8.64 10.04
CA TRP A 204 -0.33 8.02 8.82
C TRP A 204 -0.23 9.04 7.69
N LYS A 205 0.97 9.21 7.11
CA LYS A 205 1.18 10.16 6.01
C LYS A 205 1.07 9.47 4.65
N PHE A 206 1.72 8.31 4.50
CA PHE A 206 1.85 7.60 3.24
C PHE A 206 1.64 6.09 3.48
N GLY A 207 0.60 5.48 2.90
CA GLY A 207 0.32 4.05 3.17
C GLY A 207 -0.67 3.38 2.23
N ALA A 208 -1.46 4.16 1.49
CA ALA A 208 -2.58 3.65 0.70
C ALA A 208 -2.18 2.76 -0.49
N VAL A 209 -0.89 2.48 -0.69
CA VAL A 209 -0.38 1.56 -1.71
C VAL A 209 -0.91 0.15 -1.46
N VAL A 210 -0.76 -0.35 -0.23
CA VAL A 210 -1.30 -1.64 0.21
C VAL A 210 -1.72 -1.54 1.66
N PHE A 211 -3.00 -1.77 1.93
CA PHE A 211 -3.53 -1.91 3.28
C PHE A 211 -4.23 -3.26 3.44
N ILE A 212 -4.00 -3.88 4.59
CA ILE A 212 -4.56 -5.16 4.99
C ILE A 212 -5.30 -4.92 6.30
N PHE A 213 -6.62 -5.00 6.25
CA PHE A 213 -7.50 -4.88 7.40
C PHE A 213 -7.77 -6.26 7.96
N SER A 214 -7.72 -6.40 9.28
CA SER A 214 -8.47 -7.48 9.91
C SER A 214 -9.95 -7.31 9.61
N ARG A 215 -10.72 -8.41 9.60
CA ARG A 215 -12.16 -8.33 9.34
C ARG A 215 -12.87 -7.31 10.25
N ASP A 216 -12.61 -7.35 11.56
CA ASP A 216 -13.18 -6.39 12.52
C ASP A 216 -12.81 -4.94 12.17
N ALA A 217 -11.54 -4.68 11.85
CA ALA A 217 -11.11 -3.35 11.43
C ALA A 217 -11.80 -2.90 10.12
N ALA A 218 -11.97 -3.80 9.15
CA ALA A 218 -12.67 -3.48 7.91
C ALA A 218 -14.16 -3.18 8.14
N GLU A 219 -14.85 -3.95 8.98
CA GLU A 219 -16.26 -3.71 9.34
C GLU A 219 -16.40 -2.35 10.07
N ARG A 220 -15.52 -2.08 11.03
CA ARG A 220 -15.48 -0.78 11.72
C ARG A 220 -15.18 0.38 10.78
N PHE A 221 -14.34 0.17 9.77
CA PHE A 221 -14.02 1.17 8.75
C PHE A 221 -15.24 1.55 7.93
N VAL A 222 -16.01 0.57 7.44
CA VAL A 222 -17.20 0.83 6.61
C VAL A 222 -18.43 1.27 7.41
N HIS A 223 -18.43 1.06 8.73
CA HIS A 223 -19.49 1.53 9.62
C HIS A 223 -19.20 2.89 10.27
N ASP A 224 -17.99 3.43 10.13
CA ASP A 224 -17.64 4.75 10.65
C ASP A 224 -18.32 5.86 9.83
N SER A 225 -19.21 6.61 10.48
CA SER A 225 -19.98 7.66 9.83
C SER A 225 -19.10 8.81 9.34
N ALA A 226 -18.03 9.15 10.07
CA ALA A 226 -17.09 10.18 9.67
C ALA A 226 -16.31 9.78 8.41
N MET A 227 -15.87 8.52 8.32
CA MET A 227 -15.26 7.95 7.11
C MET A 227 -16.21 8.02 5.92
N LYS A 228 -17.46 7.60 6.11
CA LYS A 228 -18.49 7.69 5.06
C LYS A 228 -18.71 9.14 4.62
N THR A 229 -18.87 10.07 5.55
CA THR A 229 -19.04 11.50 5.23
C THR A 229 -17.83 12.07 4.51
N ALA A 230 -16.61 11.72 4.92
CA ALA A 230 -15.39 12.15 4.25
C ALA A 230 -15.31 11.63 2.81
N CYS A 231 -15.78 10.41 2.54
CA CYS A 231 -15.88 9.87 1.19
C CYS A 231 -17.02 10.52 0.38
N ASP A 232 -18.16 10.81 1.00
CA ASP A 232 -19.29 11.47 0.34
C ASP A 232 -18.98 12.94 -0.02
N SER A 233 -18.08 13.58 0.74
CA SER A 233 -17.67 14.95 0.48
C SER A 233 -16.92 15.05 -0.86
N ARG A 234 -17.61 15.60 -1.86
CA ARG A 234 -16.99 16.13 -3.09
C ARG A 234 -16.24 17.42 -2.75
N THR A 235 -15.19 17.31 -1.93
CA THR A 235 -14.29 18.43 -1.70
C THR A 235 -13.52 18.74 -2.98
N ASP A 236 -13.01 19.97 -3.10
CA ASP A 236 -12.23 20.45 -4.26
C ASP A 236 -10.94 19.66 -4.52
N ASN A 237 -10.58 18.72 -3.63
CA ASN A 237 -9.51 17.76 -3.84
C ASN A 237 -10.05 16.31 -3.75
N PRO A 238 -10.82 15.84 -4.74
CA PRO A 238 -11.42 14.50 -4.75
C PRO A 238 -10.35 13.38 -4.72
N SER A 239 -9.13 13.70 -5.11
CA SER A 239 -8.09 12.76 -5.48
C SER A 239 -7.04 12.57 -4.36
N GLY A 240 -6.78 13.59 -3.54
CA GLY A 240 -5.76 13.55 -2.48
C GLY A 240 -6.22 12.98 -1.13
N GLY A 241 -5.25 12.51 -0.34
CA GLY A 241 -5.42 12.33 1.11
C GLY A 241 -6.00 10.99 1.60
N LEU A 242 -6.15 9.98 0.74
CA LEU A 242 -6.64 8.66 1.17
C LEU A 242 -5.80 8.06 2.32
N SER A 243 -4.47 8.14 2.25
CA SER A 243 -3.58 7.66 3.33
C SER A 243 -3.83 8.38 4.65
N MET A 244 -3.96 9.71 4.61
CA MET A 244 -4.23 10.53 5.81
C MET A 244 -5.62 10.22 6.37
N LEU A 245 -6.63 10.08 5.51
CA LEU A 245 -7.98 9.75 5.91
C LEU A 245 -8.07 8.40 6.63
N ILE A 246 -7.39 7.38 6.12
CA ILE A 246 -7.30 6.07 6.77
C ILE A 246 -6.52 6.16 8.09
N GLY A 247 -5.43 6.93 8.11
CA GLY A 247 -4.64 7.17 9.33
C GLY A 247 -5.44 7.86 10.43
N ASP A 248 -6.18 8.90 10.09
CA ASP A 248 -7.04 9.65 11.00
C ASP A 248 -8.20 8.81 11.51
N TRP A 249 -8.79 7.98 10.63
CA TRP A 249 -9.79 6.99 11.04
C TRP A 249 -9.19 6.01 12.05
N ALA A 250 -8.03 5.41 11.73
CA ALA A 250 -7.41 4.42 12.61
C ALA A 250 -7.05 5.03 13.98
N ALA A 251 -6.51 6.24 14.00
CA ALA A 251 -6.20 6.96 15.24
C ALA A 251 -7.47 7.27 16.06
N ARG A 252 -8.52 7.80 15.41
CA ARG A 252 -9.81 8.13 16.06
C ARG A 252 -10.49 6.89 16.63
N CYS A 253 -10.41 5.77 15.92
CA CYS A 253 -11.05 4.52 16.30
C CYS A 253 -10.12 3.63 17.15
N GLU A 254 -8.92 4.07 17.53
CA GLU A 254 -7.96 3.27 18.30
C GLU A 254 -7.64 1.92 17.65
N VAL A 255 -7.60 1.89 16.31
CA VAL A 255 -7.17 0.71 15.54
C VAL A 255 -5.65 0.75 15.44
N PRO A 256 -4.93 -0.24 15.98
CA PRO A 256 -3.48 -0.23 15.89
C PRO A 256 -3.06 -0.44 14.44
N VAL A 257 -2.02 0.28 14.03
CA VAL A 257 -1.51 0.23 12.66
C VAL A 257 -0.06 -0.22 12.66
N TYR A 258 0.24 -1.27 11.90
CA TYR A 258 1.60 -1.80 11.77
C TYR A 258 2.13 -1.69 10.35
N PHE A 259 3.45 -1.64 10.23
CA PHE A 259 4.16 -1.72 8.95
C PHE A 259 5.48 -2.50 9.12
N PRO A 260 5.98 -3.12 8.04
CA PRO A 260 7.26 -3.81 8.04
C PRO A 260 8.40 -2.87 7.62
N THR A 261 9.62 -3.13 8.12
CA THR A 261 10.87 -2.66 7.51
C THR A 261 11.79 -3.87 7.33
N PRO A 262 12.27 -4.21 6.11
CA PRO A 262 11.97 -3.55 4.83
C PRO A 262 10.50 -3.61 4.43
N SER A 263 10.12 -2.74 3.49
CA SER A 263 8.81 -2.73 2.87
C SER A 263 8.57 -4.04 2.09
N LEU A 264 7.37 -4.64 2.21
CA LEU A 264 7.00 -5.85 1.46
C LEU A 264 6.73 -5.55 -0.02
N VAL A 265 6.30 -4.32 -0.29
CA VAL A 265 6.00 -3.85 -1.65
C VAL A 265 6.81 -2.63 -2.01
N GLN A 266 7.01 -2.42 -3.30
CA GLN A 266 7.54 -1.19 -3.88
C GLN A 266 6.42 -0.42 -4.56
N HIS A 267 6.47 0.90 -4.51
CA HIS A 267 5.58 1.78 -5.26
C HIS A 267 6.20 2.06 -6.63
N LEU A 268 5.52 1.68 -7.72
CA LEU A 268 5.96 1.83 -9.11
C LEU A 268 5.61 3.20 -9.72
N GLY A 269 4.64 3.91 -9.13
CA GLY A 269 3.99 5.05 -9.77
C GLY A 269 4.86 6.30 -9.79
N ASP A 270 5.75 6.42 -10.78
CA ASP A 270 6.56 7.63 -10.98
C ASP A 270 5.74 8.87 -11.34
N VAL A 271 4.51 8.72 -11.83
CA VAL A 271 3.56 9.83 -11.99
C VAL A 271 2.22 9.43 -11.39
N SER A 272 1.68 10.29 -10.51
CA SER A 272 0.39 10.06 -9.89
C SER A 272 -0.74 10.65 -10.73
N THR A 273 -1.85 9.93 -10.88
CA THR A 273 -3.10 10.49 -11.47
C THR A 273 -3.68 11.62 -10.60
N ILE A 274 -3.33 11.65 -9.31
CA ILE A 274 -3.77 12.64 -8.34
C ILE A 274 -2.87 13.89 -8.38
N TRP A 275 -1.59 13.69 -8.70
CA TRP A 275 -0.55 14.71 -8.66
C TRP A 275 0.26 14.65 -9.96
N GLU A 276 -0.19 15.36 -10.99
CA GLU A 276 0.37 15.31 -12.35
C GLU A 276 1.86 15.69 -12.44
N HIS A 277 2.40 16.33 -11.40
CA HIS A 277 3.80 16.77 -11.32
C HIS A 277 4.61 16.08 -10.22
N SER A 278 4.00 15.23 -9.40
CA SER A 278 4.72 14.54 -8.34
C SER A 278 5.29 13.21 -8.83
N ARG A 279 6.55 12.93 -8.45
CA ARG A 279 7.21 11.64 -8.69
C ARG A 279 7.24 10.71 -7.47
N ALA A 280 7.28 9.39 -7.69
CA ALA A 280 7.58 8.40 -6.65
C ALA A 280 9.08 8.30 -6.33
N VAL A 281 9.74 9.45 -6.25
CA VAL A 281 11.15 9.58 -5.86
C VAL A 281 11.26 10.05 -4.42
N GLY A 282 12.43 9.82 -3.81
CA GLY A 282 12.70 10.21 -2.44
C GLY A 282 11.74 9.54 -1.46
N VAL A 283 11.02 10.36 -0.69
CA VAL A 283 10.17 9.88 0.42
C VAL A 283 9.05 8.93 0.00
N ARG A 284 8.62 8.97 -1.26
CA ARG A 284 7.54 8.14 -1.81
C ARG A 284 7.99 6.78 -2.35
N ARG A 285 9.28 6.46 -2.23
CA ARG A 285 9.83 5.14 -2.47
C ARG A 285 10.16 4.47 -1.13
N ALA A 286 10.09 3.15 -1.08
CA ALA A 286 10.70 2.42 0.02
C ALA A 286 12.22 2.49 -0.14
N SER A 287 12.94 3.03 0.85
CA SER A 287 14.41 3.02 0.85
C SER A 287 14.98 1.64 1.14
N ARG A 288 14.17 0.78 1.77
CA ARG A 288 14.45 -0.62 2.09
C ARG A 288 13.31 -1.49 1.56
N PHE A 289 13.60 -2.32 0.57
CA PHE A 289 12.62 -3.18 -0.10
C PHE A 289 12.99 -4.65 0.05
N LEU A 290 12.01 -5.50 0.38
CA LEU A 290 12.23 -6.92 0.67
C LEU A 290 12.94 -7.64 -0.47
N GLY A 291 12.57 -7.35 -1.72
CA GLY A 291 13.17 -8.00 -2.89
C GLY A 291 14.67 -7.78 -3.00
N ASP A 292 15.12 -6.56 -2.70
CA ASP A 292 16.53 -6.15 -2.78
C ASP A 292 17.33 -6.77 -1.62
N GLU A 293 16.81 -6.70 -0.39
CA GLU A 293 17.52 -7.23 0.78
C GLU A 293 17.64 -8.76 0.78
N VAL A 294 16.65 -9.49 0.25
CA VAL A 294 16.75 -10.95 0.10
C VAL A 294 17.75 -11.35 -1.00
N LEU A 295 17.91 -10.52 -2.03
CA LEU A 295 18.95 -10.74 -3.05
C LEU A 295 20.35 -10.52 -2.48
N GLU A 296 20.53 -9.49 -1.65
CA GLU A 296 21.81 -9.12 -1.05
C GLU A 296 22.24 -10.04 0.11
N SER A 297 21.31 -10.70 0.80
CA SER A 297 21.62 -11.57 1.95
C SER A 297 22.25 -12.91 1.57
N ARG A 298 22.28 -13.28 0.29
CA ARG A 298 22.89 -14.53 -0.15
C ARG A 298 24.43 -14.43 -0.13
N PRO A 299 25.14 -15.41 0.47
CA PRO A 299 26.57 -15.51 0.31
C PRO A 299 26.90 -15.72 -1.19
N PRO A 300 28.00 -15.12 -1.69
CA PRO A 300 28.43 -15.24 -3.08
C PRO A 300 28.80 -16.67 -3.49
#